data_AF-A0A383A1L2-F1
#
_entry.id   AF-A0A383A1L2-F1
#
_cell.length_a   1.000
_cell.length_b   1.000
_cell.length_c   1.000
_cell.angle_alpha   90.00
_cell.angle_beta   90.00
_cell.angle_gamma   90.00
#
_symmetry.space_group_name_H-M   'P 1'
#
loop_
_entity.id
_entity.type
_entity.pdbx_description
1 polymer ?
#
loop_
_entity_poly.entity_id
_entity_poly.type
_entity_poly.pdbx_seq_one_letter_code
_entity_poly.pdbx_strand_id
1 'polypeptide(L)'
;MRYRLLTTLSVFVLLALMGVVPVMGQSSTSIPRTSWGDPDLGGAWTNATMTPLQRPADLADQEFLTNEELALRQEEVAERGSLDNRPRTETGAYNEFWMERGSLNPRTSLVINPSNGRLPSLTVPEQQRQSQRTDSYIAARFDSWLDFNKLDRCITRGLPGAMMPGFYNHNYQIVQTENYLVILVEMIHDARIVPLDGRGHLAPSVRQWLGDSRGHWEGDTLVVETT
;
A
#
# COMPACT_ATOMS: atom_id res chain seq x y z
N MET A 1 55.42 38.22 29.21
CA MET A 1 54.90 37.63 27.95
C MET A 1 54.92 36.09 27.90
N ARG A 2 55.69 35.37 28.74
CA ARG A 2 55.80 33.90 28.66
C ARG A 2 54.66 33.09 29.30
N TYR A 3 53.89 33.65 30.24
CA TYR A 3 52.80 32.92 30.93
C TYR A 3 51.45 32.95 30.20
N ARG A 4 51.22 33.91 29.29
CA ARG A 4 49.97 34.01 28.53
C ARG A 4 49.87 33.02 27.37
N LEU A 5 51.02 32.62 26.79
CA LEU A 5 51.06 31.65 25.69
C LEU A 5 50.82 30.20 26.15
N LEU A 6 51.23 29.85 27.36
CA LEU A 6 51.04 28.49 27.91
C LEU A 6 49.58 28.22 28.26
N THR A 7 48.86 29.21 28.81
CA THR A 7 47.42 29.08 29.10
C THR A 7 46.57 28.96 27.83
N THR A 8 46.94 29.61 26.72
CA THR A 8 46.20 29.50 25.45
C THR A 8 46.44 28.16 24.74
N LEU A 9 47.63 27.56 24.88
CA LEU A 9 47.89 26.23 24.31
C LEU A 9 47.16 25.11 25.08
N SER A 10 47.09 25.20 26.41
CA SER A 10 46.39 24.18 27.22
C SER A 10 44.87 24.17 27.00
N VAL A 11 44.25 25.32 26.71
CA VAL A 11 42.81 25.38 26.40
C VAL A 11 42.51 24.80 25.01
N PHE A 12 43.40 24.97 24.03
CA PHE A 12 43.21 24.38 22.70
C PHE A 12 43.42 22.86 22.67
N VAL A 13 44.32 22.32 23.49
CA VAL A 13 44.52 20.86 23.60
C VAL A 13 43.35 20.19 24.35
N LEU A 14 42.74 20.85 25.34
CA LEU A 14 41.55 20.33 26.03
C LEU A 14 40.26 20.40 25.19
N LEU A 15 40.13 21.39 24.29
CA LEU A 15 39.00 21.47 23.34
C LEU A 15 39.13 20.50 22.15
N ALA A 16 40.33 20.04 21.83
CA ALA A 16 40.57 19.05 20.77
C ALA A 16 40.37 17.59 21.23
N LEU A 17 40.20 17.35 22.54
CA LEU A 17 40.04 16.01 23.14
C LEU A 17 38.64 15.74 23.72
N MET A 18 37.71 16.69 23.64
CA MET A 18 36.30 16.44 23.95
C MET A 18 35.53 16.00 22.70
N GLY A 19 35.60 14.70 22.44
CA GLY A 19 34.46 13.94 21.93
C GLY A 19 34.17 14.06 20.44
N VAL A 20 35.03 13.45 19.60
CA VAL A 20 34.47 12.69 18.47
C VAL A 20 33.79 11.49 19.11
N VAL A 21 32.53 11.66 19.51
CA VAL A 21 31.65 10.51 19.76
C VAL A 21 31.43 9.91 18.39
N PRO A 22 31.92 8.69 18.10
CA PRO A 22 31.45 8.01 16.91
C PRO A 22 29.94 7.91 17.09
N VAL A 23 29.16 8.53 16.21
CA VAL A 23 27.75 8.22 16.04
C VAL A 23 27.70 6.80 15.45
N MET A 24 27.97 5.82 16.29
CA MET A 24 27.64 4.43 16.11
C MET A 24 26.54 4.14 17.13
N GLY A 25 25.28 4.27 16.69
CA GLY A 25 24.06 4.08 17.46
C GLY A 25 22.98 5.00 16.91
N GLN A 26 21.83 4.55 16.40
CA GLN A 26 21.14 3.26 16.48
C GLN A 26 20.61 2.90 15.09
N SER A 27 20.98 1.74 14.56
CA SER A 27 20.12 1.00 13.62
C SER A 27 19.43 -0.13 14.39
N SER A 28 18.76 0.23 15.48
CA SER A 28 17.60 -0.50 15.95
C SER A 28 16.43 0.44 15.73
N THR A 29 15.84 0.41 14.54
CA THR A 29 14.61 1.16 14.29
C THR A 29 13.53 0.51 15.15
N SER A 30 13.40 0.95 16.41
CA SER A 30 12.32 0.51 17.28
C SER A 30 11.02 0.93 16.62
N ILE A 31 10.10 -0.01 16.42
CA ILE A 31 8.79 0.28 15.85
C ILE A 31 8.14 1.39 16.68
N PRO A 32 7.71 2.52 16.06
CA PRO A 32 7.00 3.59 16.77
C PRO A 32 5.82 3.00 17.54
N ARG A 33 5.60 3.49 18.76
CA ARG A 33 4.51 3.00 19.62
C ARG A 33 3.53 4.11 19.93
N THR A 34 2.27 3.72 20.06
CA THR A 34 1.21 4.58 20.59
C THR A 34 1.44 4.87 22.07
N SER A 35 0.69 5.81 22.64
CA SER A 35 0.77 6.11 24.08
C SER A 35 0.34 4.94 24.98
N TRP A 36 -0.35 3.94 24.44
CA TRP A 36 -0.77 2.73 25.14
C TRP A 36 0.10 1.50 24.83
N GLY A 37 1.14 1.63 23.99
CA GLY A 37 2.18 0.62 23.81
C GLY A 37 2.05 -0.29 22.58
N ASP A 38 0.99 -0.16 21.79
CA ASP A 38 0.84 -0.88 20.52
C ASP A 38 1.76 -0.30 19.44
N PRO A 39 2.14 -1.07 18.39
CA PRO A 39 2.71 -0.50 17.17
C PRO A 39 1.81 0.60 16.59
N ASP A 40 2.42 1.75 16.28
CA ASP A 40 1.73 2.89 15.68
C ASP A 40 1.68 2.73 14.16
N LEU A 41 0.47 2.49 13.66
CA LEU A 41 0.14 2.41 12.23
C LEU A 41 -0.54 3.71 11.75
N GLY A 42 -0.78 4.68 12.64
CA GLY A 42 -1.48 5.90 12.33
C GLY A 42 -0.76 6.76 11.30
N GLY A 43 -1.54 7.47 10.47
CA GLY A 43 -1.00 8.43 9.52
C GLY A 43 -1.57 8.32 8.11
N ALA A 44 -0.94 9.04 7.19
CA ALA A 44 -1.25 8.99 5.77
C ALA A 44 -0.32 7.98 5.07
N TRP A 45 -0.94 7.08 4.31
CA TRP A 45 -0.26 6.02 3.57
C TRP A 45 -0.68 6.07 2.11
N THR A 46 0.11 5.43 1.25
CA THR A 46 -0.26 5.26 -0.16
C THR A 46 0.10 3.86 -0.62
N ASN A 47 -0.71 3.28 -1.50
CA ASN A 47 -0.36 2.06 -2.23
C ASN A 47 -0.01 2.33 -3.70
N ALA A 48 0.27 3.59 -4.07
CA ALA A 48 0.71 3.94 -5.41
C ALA A 48 2.00 3.15 -5.74
N THR A 49 1.89 2.24 -6.70
CA THR A 49 3.01 1.40 -7.11
C THR A 49 2.86 0.96 -8.55
N MET A 50 3.99 0.86 -9.22
CA MET A 50 4.09 0.25 -10.55
C MET A 50 4.44 -1.24 -10.47
N THR A 51 4.70 -1.78 -9.27
CA THR A 51 4.98 -3.20 -9.08
C THR A 51 3.71 -4.00 -9.42
N PRO A 52 3.78 -4.97 -10.34
CA PRO A 52 2.60 -5.70 -10.78
C PRO A 52 2.07 -6.57 -9.64
N LEU A 53 0.74 -6.79 -9.62
CA LEU A 53 0.12 -7.69 -8.64
C LEU A 53 0.73 -9.09 -8.72
N GLN A 54 0.84 -9.64 -9.93
CA GLN A 54 1.35 -10.98 -10.20
C GLN A 54 2.67 -10.90 -10.95
N ARG A 55 3.59 -11.83 -10.66
CA ARG A 55 4.91 -11.86 -11.27
C ARG A 55 4.84 -12.09 -12.77
N PRO A 56 5.49 -11.25 -13.59
CA PRO A 56 5.65 -11.47 -15.02
C PRO A 56 6.27 -12.85 -15.33
N ALA A 57 5.85 -13.49 -16.43
CA ALA A 57 6.27 -14.86 -16.74
C ALA A 57 7.76 -14.97 -17.10
N ASP A 58 8.32 -13.90 -17.68
CA ASP A 58 9.73 -13.70 -18.00
C ASP A 58 10.63 -13.66 -16.77
N LEU A 59 10.10 -13.31 -15.59
CA LEU A 59 10.84 -13.22 -14.33
C LEU A 59 10.74 -14.49 -13.47
N ALA A 60 10.07 -15.55 -13.94
CA ALA A 60 9.99 -16.89 -13.32
C ALA A 60 9.96 -16.87 -11.77
N ASP A 61 11.00 -17.37 -11.10
CA ASP A 61 11.13 -17.41 -9.62
C ASP A 61 12.01 -16.27 -9.06
N GLN A 62 12.37 -15.28 -9.87
CA GLN A 62 13.11 -14.11 -9.43
C GLN A 62 12.22 -13.22 -8.58
N GLU A 63 12.37 -13.32 -7.26
CA GLU A 63 11.59 -12.49 -6.31
C GLU A 63 12.04 -11.03 -6.31
N PHE A 64 13.34 -10.77 -6.53
CA PHE A 64 13.93 -9.44 -6.48
C PHE A 64 14.73 -9.13 -7.75
N LEU A 65 14.53 -7.92 -8.27
CA LEU A 65 15.38 -7.31 -9.28
C LEU A 65 16.69 -6.84 -8.65
N THR A 66 17.77 -6.93 -9.42
CA THR A 66 19.00 -6.20 -9.11
C THR A 66 18.77 -4.69 -9.26
N ASN A 67 19.63 -3.87 -8.67
CA ASN A 67 19.52 -2.41 -8.79
C ASN A 67 19.61 -1.93 -10.25
N GLU A 68 20.40 -2.60 -11.08
CA GLU A 68 20.54 -2.29 -12.51
C GLU A 68 19.27 -2.63 -13.28
N GLU A 69 18.71 -3.84 -13.08
CA GLU A 69 17.44 -4.25 -13.69
C GLU A 69 16.27 -3.37 -13.24
N LEU A 70 16.24 -2.99 -11.96
CA LEU A 70 15.21 -2.11 -11.41
C LEU A 70 15.25 -0.73 -12.08
N ALA A 71 16.44 -0.16 -12.26
CA ALA A 71 16.61 1.14 -12.92
C ALA A 71 16.12 1.09 -14.38
N LEU A 72 16.56 0.09 -15.14
CA LEU A 72 16.15 -0.09 -16.53
C LEU A 72 14.63 -0.27 -16.66
N ARG A 73 14.03 -1.08 -15.78
CA ARG A 73 12.60 -1.38 -15.82
C ARG A 73 11.74 -0.22 -15.34
N GLN A 74 12.24 0.58 -14.40
CA GLN A 74 11.55 1.79 -13.96
C GLN A 74 11.37 2.77 -15.12
N GLU A 75 12.40 2.94 -15.95
CA GLU A 75 12.35 3.78 -17.16
C GLU A 75 11.37 3.20 -18.19
N GLU A 76 11.48 1.91 -18.54
CA GLU A 76 10.59 1.23 -19.49
C GLU A 76 9.11 1.35 -19.07
N VAL A 77 8.84 1.13 -17.78
CA VAL A 77 7.48 1.18 -17.23
C VAL A 77 6.94 2.61 -17.20
N ALA A 78 7.78 3.61 -16.94
CA ALA A 78 7.39 5.02 -17.00
C ALA A 78 7.04 5.42 -18.44
N GLU A 79 7.88 5.06 -19.42
CA GLU A 79 7.64 5.39 -20.83
C GLU A 79 6.38 4.72 -21.38
N ARG A 80 6.25 3.39 -21.19
CA ARG A 80 5.08 2.63 -21.63
C ARG A 80 3.80 3.06 -20.90
N GLY A 81 3.95 3.48 -19.66
CA GLY A 81 2.87 3.97 -18.82
C GLY A 81 2.27 5.28 -19.35
N SER A 82 3.11 6.19 -19.84
CA SER A 82 2.74 7.57 -20.18
C SER A 82 1.46 7.68 -21.00
N LEU A 83 0.43 8.28 -20.40
CA LEU A 83 -0.84 8.55 -21.08
C LEU A 83 -0.72 9.68 -22.12
N ASP A 84 0.26 10.56 -21.96
CA ASP A 84 0.46 11.71 -22.84
C ASP A 84 0.95 11.30 -24.24
N ASN A 85 1.60 10.14 -24.34
CA ASN A 85 2.10 9.57 -25.59
C ASN A 85 1.03 8.77 -26.37
N ARG A 86 -0.19 8.62 -25.84
CA ARG A 86 -1.23 7.79 -26.47
C ARG A 86 -2.00 8.54 -27.57
N PRO A 87 -2.30 7.90 -28.71
CA PRO A 87 -3.19 8.47 -29.72
C PRO A 87 -4.57 8.76 -29.12
N ARG A 88 -5.04 10.01 -29.22
CA ARG A 88 -6.36 10.41 -28.72
C ARG A 88 -7.44 10.16 -29.78
N THR A 89 -7.86 8.91 -29.92
CA THR A 89 -8.84 8.50 -30.96
C THR A 89 -10.29 8.46 -30.48
N GLU A 90 -10.55 8.66 -29.19
CA GLU A 90 -11.89 8.63 -28.58
C GLU A 90 -12.04 9.77 -27.54
N THR A 91 -13.22 9.89 -26.92
CA THR A 91 -13.43 10.77 -25.75
C THR A 91 -12.35 10.43 -24.71
N GLY A 92 -11.34 11.31 -24.60
CA GLY A 92 -10.07 10.97 -23.98
C GLY A 92 -10.18 10.66 -22.48
N ALA A 93 -9.23 9.87 -21.98
CA ALA A 93 -8.97 9.72 -20.55
C ALA A 93 -8.16 10.92 -20.02
N TYR A 94 -7.97 10.97 -18.70
CA TYR A 94 -7.05 11.93 -18.08
C TYR A 94 -5.64 11.84 -18.69
N ASN A 95 -4.92 12.96 -18.69
CA ASN A 95 -3.51 13.01 -19.06
C ASN A 95 -2.62 12.50 -17.91
N GLU A 96 -1.33 12.31 -18.17
CA GLU A 96 -0.43 11.66 -17.20
C GLU A 96 -0.35 12.42 -15.85
N PHE A 97 -0.53 13.74 -15.87
CA PHE A 97 -0.54 14.59 -14.67
C PHE A 97 -1.50 14.11 -13.57
N TRP A 98 -2.65 13.53 -13.91
CA TRP A 98 -3.66 13.07 -12.94
C TRP A 98 -3.44 11.64 -12.46
N MET A 99 -2.39 10.96 -12.94
CA MET A 99 -2.14 9.56 -12.65
C MET A 99 -1.13 9.41 -11.51
N GLU A 100 -1.47 8.63 -10.49
CA GLU A 100 -0.61 8.41 -9.32
C GLU A 100 0.10 7.05 -9.42
N ARG A 101 1.12 6.94 -10.27
CA ARG A 101 1.75 5.65 -10.58
C ARG A 101 2.62 5.07 -9.46
N GLY A 102 3.20 5.93 -8.62
CA GLY A 102 4.24 5.50 -7.68
C GLY A 102 5.48 4.95 -8.38
N SER A 103 6.27 4.17 -7.65
CA SER A 103 7.52 3.57 -8.15
C SER A 103 7.49 2.04 -8.13
N LEU A 104 8.43 1.42 -8.83
CA LEU A 104 8.73 0.00 -8.68
C LEU A 104 9.45 -0.22 -7.36
N ASN A 105 8.97 -1.20 -6.62
CA ASN A 105 9.76 -1.87 -5.58
C ASN A 105 10.75 -2.84 -6.26
N PRO A 106 11.93 -3.13 -5.67
CA PRO A 106 12.80 -4.24 -6.08
C PRO A 106 12.07 -5.58 -6.25
N ARG A 107 10.95 -5.80 -5.56
CA ARG A 107 10.10 -6.98 -5.72
C ARG A 107 9.46 -7.03 -7.11
N THR A 108 9.46 -8.21 -7.70
CA THR A 108 8.85 -8.47 -9.02
C THR A 108 7.33 -8.65 -8.99
N SER A 109 6.73 -8.75 -7.80
CA SER A 109 5.27 -8.89 -7.61
C SER A 109 4.81 -8.39 -6.23
N LEU A 110 3.54 -7.98 -6.12
CA LEU A 110 2.88 -7.72 -4.82
C LEU A 110 2.46 -9.01 -4.11
N VAL A 111 2.09 -10.05 -4.87
CA VAL A 111 1.88 -11.39 -4.32
C VAL A 111 3.24 -11.97 -3.90
N ILE A 112 3.37 -12.30 -2.62
CA ILE A 112 4.57 -12.94 -2.05
C ILE A 112 4.34 -14.44 -1.84
N ASN A 113 3.11 -14.83 -1.51
CA ASN A 113 2.70 -16.22 -1.32
C ASN A 113 1.50 -16.51 -2.23
N PRO A 114 1.56 -17.54 -3.09
CA PRO A 114 2.65 -18.51 -3.31
C PRO A 114 3.96 -17.88 -3.83
N SER A 115 5.09 -18.56 -3.61
CA SER A 115 6.45 -18.05 -3.88
C SER A 115 6.69 -17.69 -5.35
N ASN A 116 5.93 -18.30 -6.27
CA ASN A 116 5.90 -17.96 -7.69
C ASN A 116 5.27 -16.57 -7.98
N GLY A 117 4.79 -15.86 -6.94
CA GLY A 117 4.28 -14.50 -7.02
C GLY A 117 3.01 -14.38 -7.85
N ARG A 118 2.23 -15.46 -7.97
CA ARG A 118 1.02 -15.52 -8.80
C ARG A 118 -0.19 -15.95 -8.00
N LEU A 119 -1.36 -15.43 -8.37
CA LEU A 119 -2.60 -15.88 -7.76
C LEU A 119 -2.87 -17.34 -8.18
N PRO A 120 -3.41 -18.17 -7.28
CA PRO A 120 -3.90 -19.49 -7.64
C PRO A 120 -4.92 -19.41 -8.79
N SER A 121 -5.00 -20.49 -9.58
CA SER A 121 -6.03 -20.59 -10.61
C SER A 121 -7.42 -20.56 -9.98
N LEU A 122 -8.35 -19.88 -10.66
CA LEU A 122 -9.75 -19.85 -10.25
C LEU A 122 -10.34 -21.27 -10.25
N THR A 123 -11.13 -21.58 -9.25
CA THR A 123 -11.93 -22.79 -9.19
C THR A 123 -13.03 -22.78 -10.26
N VAL A 124 -13.55 -23.94 -10.65
CA VAL A 124 -14.62 -24.04 -11.64
C VAL A 124 -15.86 -23.18 -11.27
N PRO A 125 -16.35 -23.18 -10.01
CA PRO A 125 -17.45 -22.31 -9.62
C PRO A 125 -17.14 -20.82 -9.74
N GLU A 126 -15.88 -20.40 -9.50
CA GLU A 126 -15.47 -19.00 -9.65
C GLU A 126 -15.44 -18.58 -11.12
N GLN A 127 -14.90 -19.43 -12.00
CA GLN A 127 -14.89 -19.18 -13.43
C GLN A 127 -16.32 -19.03 -13.97
N GLN A 128 -17.26 -19.86 -13.50
CA GLN A 128 -18.68 -19.74 -13.85
C GLN A 128 -19.31 -18.44 -13.36
N ARG A 129 -19.02 -18.00 -12.13
CA ARG A 129 -19.49 -16.69 -11.63
C ARG A 129 -18.93 -15.54 -12.44
N GLN A 130 -17.65 -15.62 -12.83
CA GLN A 130 -17.01 -14.58 -13.61
C GLN A 130 -17.57 -14.48 -15.03
N SER A 131 -17.86 -15.61 -15.69
CA SER A 131 -18.43 -15.63 -17.03
C SER A 131 -19.87 -15.12 -17.11
N GLN A 132 -20.58 -15.10 -15.98
CA GLN A 132 -21.94 -14.57 -15.86
C GLN A 132 -21.99 -13.08 -15.48
N ARG A 133 -20.84 -12.41 -15.31
CA ARG A 133 -20.82 -10.98 -15.00
C ARG A 133 -21.32 -10.17 -16.20
N THR A 134 -22.34 -9.35 -15.97
CA THR A 134 -22.93 -8.43 -16.96
C THR A 134 -22.82 -6.97 -16.51
N ASP A 135 -21.83 -6.65 -15.66
CA ASP A 135 -21.63 -5.28 -15.23
C ASP A 135 -20.95 -4.42 -16.29
N SER A 136 -20.93 -3.11 -16.03
CA SER A 136 -20.38 -2.07 -16.88
C SER A 136 -18.98 -2.23 -17.44
N TYR A 137 -18.12 -3.07 -16.86
CA TYR A 137 -16.81 -3.34 -17.42
C TYR A 137 -16.83 -4.39 -18.53
N ILE A 138 -17.94 -5.12 -18.68
CA ILE A 138 -18.10 -6.26 -19.58
C ILE A 138 -19.29 -6.05 -20.53
N ALA A 139 -20.36 -5.43 -20.05
CA ALA A 139 -21.56 -5.18 -20.83
C ALA A 139 -21.29 -4.21 -21.98
N ALA A 140 -21.62 -4.63 -23.21
CA ALA A 140 -21.52 -3.79 -24.39
C ALA A 140 -22.66 -2.76 -24.49
N ARG A 141 -23.72 -2.90 -23.68
CA ARG A 141 -24.93 -2.08 -23.73
C ARG A 141 -25.47 -1.81 -22.34
N PHE A 142 -25.91 -0.56 -22.14
CA PHE A 142 -26.46 -0.03 -20.89
C PHE A 142 -27.90 0.39 -21.14
N ASP A 143 -28.85 -0.51 -20.88
CA ASP A 143 -30.28 -0.26 -21.08
C ASP A 143 -31.00 0.09 -19.76
N SER A 144 -30.36 -0.13 -18.61
CA SER A 144 -30.92 0.11 -17.28
C SER A 144 -29.87 0.57 -16.26
N TRP A 145 -30.32 1.22 -15.20
CA TRP A 145 -29.48 1.56 -14.03
C TRP A 145 -28.96 0.32 -13.28
N LEU A 146 -29.55 -0.85 -13.53
CA LEU A 146 -29.09 -2.14 -13.01
C LEU A 146 -27.84 -2.68 -13.72
N ASP A 147 -27.48 -2.13 -14.88
CA ASP A 147 -26.30 -2.54 -15.65
C ASP A 147 -25.00 -1.95 -15.09
N PHE A 148 -25.12 -0.95 -14.21
CA PHE A 148 -24.01 -0.30 -13.51
C PHE A 148 -23.68 -1.05 -12.22
N ASN A 149 -22.39 -1.35 -12.02
CA ASN A 149 -21.93 -2.00 -10.81
C ASN A 149 -21.83 -1.04 -9.62
N LYS A 150 -21.39 -1.58 -8.48
CA LYS A 150 -21.22 -0.86 -7.22
C LYS A 150 -20.22 0.30 -7.33
N LEU A 151 -19.21 0.19 -8.18
CA LEU A 151 -18.21 1.24 -8.38
C LEU A 151 -18.77 2.40 -9.21
N ASP A 152 -19.46 2.12 -10.32
CA ASP A 152 -20.08 3.18 -11.14
C ASP A 152 -21.12 3.98 -10.36
N ARG A 153 -21.79 3.31 -9.42
CA ARG A 153 -22.80 3.90 -8.55
C ARG A 153 -22.22 4.57 -7.30
N CYS A 154 -20.90 4.68 -7.22
CA CYS A 154 -20.17 5.24 -6.09
C CYS A 154 -20.54 4.62 -4.73
N ILE A 155 -20.85 3.33 -4.69
CA ILE A 155 -21.27 2.61 -3.47
C ILE A 155 -20.05 2.08 -2.73
N THR A 156 -19.23 1.27 -3.40
CA THR A 156 -17.99 0.68 -2.83
C THR A 156 -17.20 -0.03 -3.92
N ARG A 157 -15.89 -0.19 -3.73
CA ARG A 157 -15.10 -1.20 -4.49
C ARG A 157 -15.08 -2.57 -3.81
N GLY A 158 -15.58 -2.68 -2.57
CA GLY A 158 -15.53 -3.87 -1.73
C GLY A 158 -14.11 -4.30 -1.39
N LEU A 159 -13.93 -5.28 -0.51
CA LEU A 159 -12.61 -5.91 -0.33
C LEU A 159 -12.42 -7.09 -1.30
N PRO A 160 -11.20 -7.30 -1.83
CA PRO A 160 -9.99 -6.50 -1.62
C PRO A 160 -9.93 -5.23 -2.48
N GLY A 161 -10.85 -5.02 -3.43
CA GLY A 161 -10.78 -3.98 -4.46
C GLY A 161 -10.57 -2.54 -3.98
N ALA A 162 -11.14 -2.17 -2.83
CA ALA A 162 -10.98 -0.85 -2.22
C ALA A 162 -9.53 -0.57 -1.77
N MET A 163 -8.77 -1.62 -1.46
CA MET A 163 -7.38 -1.50 -0.99
C MET A 163 -6.35 -1.90 -2.07
N MET A 164 -6.81 -2.19 -3.29
CA MET A 164 -5.95 -2.53 -4.41
C MET A 164 -5.51 -1.27 -5.18
N PRO A 165 -4.23 -1.19 -5.60
CA PRO A 165 -3.76 -0.10 -6.44
C PRO A 165 -4.60 0.02 -7.72
N GLY A 166 -4.92 1.25 -8.12
CA GLY A 166 -5.67 1.60 -9.31
C GLY A 166 -4.89 2.56 -10.21
N PHE A 167 -5.59 3.59 -10.70
CA PHE A 167 -5.02 4.58 -11.62
C PHE A 167 -4.73 5.93 -10.94
N TYR A 168 -5.48 6.26 -9.89
CA TYR A 168 -5.43 7.48 -9.08
C TYR A 168 -6.20 7.24 -7.76
N ASN A 169 -6.10 8.18 -6.81
CA ASN A 169 -6.71 8.11 -5.47
C ASN A 169 -6.16 6.94 -4.63
N HIS A 170 -4.83 6.86 -4.52
CA HIS A 170 -4.13 5.77 -3.85
C HIS A 170 -3.86 6.01 -2.37
N ASN A 171 -4.40 7.08 -1.78
CA ASN A 171 -4.09 7.43 -0.41
C ASN A 171 -5.04 6.74 0.58
N TYR A 172 -4.47 6.44 1.75
CA TYR A 172 -5.20 5.95 2.91
C TYR A 172 -4.89 6.85 4.10
N GLN A 173 -5.89 7.08 4.94
CA GLN A 173 -5.67 7.59 6.28
C GLN A 173 -5.96 6.48 7.27
N ILE A 174 -4.97 6.14 8.08
CA ILE A 174 -5.14 5.22 9.20
C ILE A 174 -5.31 6.04 10.47
N VAL A 175 -6.46 5.85 11.12
CA VAL A 175 -6.75 6.41 12.45
C VAL A 175 -6.78 5.25 13.44
N GLN A 176 -5.89 5.32 14.43
CA GLN A 176 -5.72 4.27 15.43
C GLN A 176 -6.09 4.79 16.82
N THR A 177 -6.79 3.96 17.57
CA THR A 177 -7.14 4.15 18.98
C THR A 177 -6.89 2.85 19.73
N GLU A 178 -6.99 2.85 21.06
CA GLU A 178 -6.87 1.62 21.88
C GLU A 178 -7.84 0.51 21.44
N ASN A 179 -9.03 0.88 20.93
CA ASN A 179 -10.11 -0.07 20.66
C ASN A 179 -10.45 -0.24 19.17
N TYR A 180 -9.86 0.57 18.29
CA TYR A 180 -10.18 0.58 16.86
C TYR A 180 -8.99 0.96 16.00
N LEU A 181 -8.88 0.29 14.85
CA LEU A 181 -8.13 0.76 13.70
C LEU A 181 -9.13 1.08 12.58
N VAL A 182 -9.11 2.30 12.05
CA VAL A 182 -9.93 2.71 10.92
C VAL A 182 -9.01 3.03 9.74
N ILE A 183 -9.26 2.37 8.60
CA ILE A 183 -8.59 2.64 7.34
C ILE A 183 -9.59 3.38 6.45
N LEU A 184 -9.39 4.68 6.28
CA LEU A 184 -10.14 5.51 5.35
C LEU A 184 -9.44 5.46 3.98
N VAL A 185 -10.16 4.96 2.98
CA VAL A 185 -9.70 4.85 1.60
C VAL A 185 -10.12 6.11 0.84
N GLU A 186 -9.18 6.77 0.17
CA GLU A 186 -9.48 7.96 -0.63
C GLU A 186 -10.51 7.66 -1.74
N MET A 187 -10.31 6.56 -2.46
CA MET A 187 -11.26 6.08 -3.47
C MET A 187 -12.60 5.66 -2.82
N ILE A 188 -13.71 6.30 -3.23
CA ILE A 188 -15.08 6.09 -2.72
C ILE A 188 -15.30 6.50 -1.25
N HIS A 189 -14.26 6.94 -0.52
CA HIS A 189 -14.34 7.23 0.92
C HIS A 189 -14.79 6.00 1.75
N ASP A 190 -14.43 4.80 1.30
CA ASP A 190 -14.68 3.56 2.05
C ASP A 190 -13.95 3.63 3.40
N ALA A 191 -14.66 3.42 4.50
CA ALA A 191 -14.09 3.37 5.85
C ALA A 191 -14.10 1.94 6.38
N ARG A 192 -12.96 1.25 6.34
CA ARG A 192 -12.81 -0.07 6.93
C ARG A 192 -12.55 0.08 8.43
N ILE A 193 -13.52 -0.33 9.24
CA ILE A 193 -13.46 -0.25 10.70
C ILE A 193 -13.08 -1.61 11.26
N VAL A 194 -12.00 -1.67 12.03
CA VAL A 194 -11.48 -2.88 12.67
C VAL A 194 -11.51 -2.69 14.18
N PRO A 195 -12.50 -3.24 14.90
CA PRO A 195 -12.48 -3.29 16.37
C PRO A 195 -11.30 -4.15 16.87
N LEU A 196 -10.65 -3.68 17.94
CA LEU A 196 -9.48 -4.29 18.60
C LEU A 196 -9.77 -4.74 20.04
N ASP A 197 -11.01 -4.57 20.50
CA ASP A 197 -11.42 -4.78 21.90
C ASP A 197 -11.90 -6.22 22.20
N GLY A 198 -11.61 -7.17 21.30
CA GLY A 198 -11.96 -8.58 21.46
C GLY A 198 -13.45 -8.90 21.32
N ARG A 199 -14.29 -7.96 20.86
CA ARG A 199 -15.72 -8.23 20.61
C ARG A 199 -15.90 -9.27 19.50
N GLY A 200 -16.93 -10.10 19.64
CA GLY A 200 -17.27 -11.13 18.64
C GLY A 200 -17.72 -10.56 17.29
N HIS A 201 -17.73 -11.41 16.26
CA HIS A 201 -18.29 -11.10 14.95
C HIS A 201 -19.80 -10.81 15.00
N LEU A 202 -20.28 -10.07 14.00
CA LEU A 202 -21.71 -9.84 13.80
C LEU A 202 -22.43 -11.14 13.50
N ALA A 203 -23.75 -11.17 13.73
CA ALA A 203 -24.57 -12.30 13.35
C ALA A 203 -24.43 -12.56 11.82
N PRO A 204 -24.35 -13.82 11.35
CA PRO A 204 -24.13 -14.13 9.92
C PRO A 204 -25.18 -13.57 8.95
N SER A 205 -26.35 -13.17 9.47
CA SER A 205 -27.41 -12.50 8.71
C SER A 205 -27.13 -11.03 8.41
N VAL A 206 -26.20 -10.40 9.13
CA VAL A 206 -25.81 -9.01 8.95
C VAL A 206 -24.56 -8.98 8.08
N ARG A 207 -24.69 -8.46 6.86
CA ARG A 207 -23.57 -8.33 5.91
C ARG A 207 -23.18 -6.88 5.72
N GLN A 208 -21.88 -6.63 5.64
CA GLN A 208 -21.31 -5.31 5.36
C GLN A 208 -20.57 -5.32 4.02
N TRP A 209 -20.47 -4.15 3.38
CA TRP A 209 -19.83 -4.02 2.06
C TRP A 209 -18.33 -4.36 2.06
N LEU A 210 -17.66 -4.06 3.17
CA LEU A 210 -16.23 -4.31 3.39
C LEU A 210 -15.98 -5.57 4.25
N GLY A 211 -17.01 -6.38 4.50
CA GLY A 211 -16.96 -7.50 5.44
C GLY A 211 -16.97 -7.06 6.91
N ASP A 212 -17.09 -8.03 7.81
CA ASP A 212 -17.05 -7.81 9.26
C ASP A 212 -15.65 -8.10 9.81
N SER A 213 -14.83 -7.05 10.01
CA SER A 213 -13.44 -7.18 10.44
C SER A 213 -13.28 -7.26 11.97
N ARG A 214 -12.35 -8.07 12.48
CA ARG A 214 -11.89 -8.09 13.88
C ARG A 214 -10.38 -8.15 13.93
N GLY A 215 -9.77 -7.39 14.83
CA GLY A 215 -8.32 -7.31 14.94
C GLY A 215 -7.80 -7.69 16.32
N HIS A 216 -6.60 -8.25 16.34
CA HIS A 216 -5.82 -8.52 17.55
C HIS A 216 -4.32 -8.41 17.28
N TRP A 217 -3.54 -8.14 18.32
CA TRP A 217 -2.09 -8.06 18.21
C TRP A 217 -1.42 -9.39 18.56
N GLU A 218 -0.49 -9.83 17.70
CA GLU A 218 0.43 -10.94 17.94
C GLU A 218 1.86 -10.40 18.00
N GLY A 219 2.30 -10.04 19.21
CA GLY A 219 3.53 -9.26 19.39
C GLY A 219 3.38 -7.90 18.71
N ASP A 220 4.16 -7.67 17.66
CA ASP A 220 4.17 -6.42 16.88
C ASP A 220 3.35 -6.50 15.59
N THR A 221 2.64 -7.60 15.37
CA THR A 221 1.83 -7.84 14.17
C THR A 221 0.36 -7.62 14.46
N LEU A 222 -0.31 -6.74 13.71
CA LEU A 222 -1.76 -6.65 13.72
C LEU A 222 -2.34 -7.72 12.80
N VAL A 223 -3.08 -8.67 13.37
CA VAL A 223 -3.85 -9.65 12.62
C VAL A 223 -5.27 -9.13 12.48
N VAL A 224 -5.82 -9.17 11.25
CA VAL A 224 -7.20 -8.76 10.97
C VAL A 224 -7.92 -9.89 10.26
N GLU A 225 -8.91 -10.45 10.94
CA GLU A 225 -9.83 -11.44 10.39
C GLU A 225 -11.05 -10.73 9.81
N THR A 226 -11.63 -11.24 8.73
CA THR A 226 -12.82 -10.63 8.09
C THR A 226 -13.72 -11.72 7.53
N THR A 227 -15.02 -11.60 7.84
CA THR A 227 -16.08 -12.54 7.38
C THR A 227 -17.06 -11.89 6.41
#